data_AF-A0A972ZP92-F1
#
_entry.id   AF-A0A972ZP92-F1
#
_cell.length_a   1.000
_cell.length_b   1.000
_cell.length_c   1.000
_cell.angle_alpha   90.00
_cell.angle_beta   90.00
_cell.angle_gamma   90.00
#
_symmetry.space_group_name_H-M   'P 1'
#
loop_
_entity.id
_entity.type
_entity.pdbx_description
1 polymer ?
#
loop_
_entity_poly.entity_id
_entity_poly.type
_entity_poly.pdbx_seq_one_letter_code
_entity_poly.pdbx_strand_id
1 'polypeptide(L)'
;METDKIKALWKKGEQLINEENIKSKKEMETIITTKTLKTGKKILSVFKTAAAVQIFGLGLHFFNLYKYRQETDVFNLVVFSLVVLILSLLYTLRMHSDFTKSSMEVQNLKDALLSRIAFYKQKYNMWLIVYSFSYVLLIIGASMIVDDYQIPSITGDYPLFILNLIAFVLVYFSYRSLNVQFLREYKTYLYDIENKTLTDLKEQEKKYKRLVMILLVIGVIIMAIGLALFFIIAK
;
A
#
# COMPACT_ATOMS: atom_id res chain seq x y z
N MET A 1 -51.12 -41.64 -19.53
CA MET A 1 -50.96 -40.49 -18.61
C MET A 1 -49.55 -40.54 -18.03
N GLU A 2 -48.54 -40.10 -18.78
CA GLU A 2 -47.12 -40.32 -18.39
C GLU A 2 -46.17 -39.22 -18.89
N THR A 3 -46.37 -38.70 -20.11
CA THR A 3 -45.46 -37.73 -20.74
C THR A 3 -45.50 -36.33 -20.11
N ASP A 4 -46.68 -35.86 -19.71
CA ASP A 4 -46.84 -34.52 -19.12
C ASP A 4 -46.32 -34.43 -17.68
N LYS A 5 -46.39 -35.53 -16.92
CA LYS A 5 -45.79 -35.61 -15.58
C LYS A 5 -44.26 -35.60 -15.65
N ILE A 6 -43.67 -36.28 -16.64
CA ILE A 6 -42.21 -36.28 -16.85
C ILE A 6 -41.74 -34.89 -17.30
N LYS A 7 -42.44 -34.23 -18.23
CA LYS A 7 -42.14 -32.84 -18.61
C LYS A 7 -42.24 -31.88 -17.43
N ALA A 8 -43.26 -32.02 -16.57
CA ALA A 8 -43.43 -31.18 -15.40
C ALA A 8 -42.32 -31.39 -14.34
N LEU A 9 -41.91 -32.65 -14.12
CA LEU A 9 -40.79 -32.98 -13.24
C LEU A 9 -39.45 -32.47 -13.78
N TRP A 10 -39.23 -32.56 -15.10
CA TRP A 10 -38.04 -32.03 -15.74
C TRP A 10 -37.96 -30.50 -15.61
N LYS A 11 -39.06 -29.79 -15.88
CA LYS A 11 -39.15 -28.33 -15.72
C LYS A 11 -38.93 -27.89 -14.26
N LYS A 12 -39.44 -28.67 -13.30
CA LYS A 12 -39.26 -28.40 -11.87
C LYS A 12 -37.82 -28.67 -11.41
N GLY A 13 -37.19 -29.72 -11.92
CA GLY A 13 -35.76 -30.00 -11.69
C GLY A 13 -34.87 -28.92 -12.29
N GLU A 14 -35.16 -28.48 -13.52
CA GLU A 14 -34.44 -27.41 -14.21
C GLU A 14 -34.61 -26.05 -13.49
N GLN A 15 -35.80 -25.76 -12.97
CA GLN A 15 -36.04 -24.60 -12.11
C GLN A 15 -35.27 -24.68 -10.80
N LEU A 16 -35.24 -25.83 -10.12
CA LEU A 16 -34.50 -26.00 -8.87
C LEU A 16 -32.98 -25.89 -9.08
N ILE A 17 -32.45 -26.50 -10.14
CA ILE A 17 -31.03 -26.40 -10.51
C ILE A 17 -30.67 -24.96 -10.88
N ASN A 18 -31.55 -24.25 -11.60
CA ASN A 18 -31.34 -22.85 -11.94
C ASN A 18 -31.48 -21.93 -10.73
N GLU A 19 -32.45 -22.15 -9.84
CA GLU A 19 -32.63 -21.36 -8.62
C GLU A 19 -31.49 -21.58 -7.61
N GLU A 20 -31.00 -22.81 -7.43
CA GLU A 20 -29.81 -23.10 -6.63
C GLU A 20 -28.56 -22.48 -7.26
N ASN A 21 -28.38 -22.57 -8.59
CA ASN A 21 -27.25 -21.92 -9.28
C ASN A 21 -27.33 -20.38 -9.26
N ILE A 22 -28.52 -19.79 -9.36
CA ILE A 22 -28.72 -18.33 -9.33
C ILE A 22 -28.51 -17.80 -7.92
N LYS A 23 -29.01 -18.49 -6.88
CA LYS A 23 -28.70 -18.16 -5.48
C LYS A 23 -27.21 -18.30 -5.19
N SER A 24 -26.59 -19.41 -5.62
CA SER A 24 -25.14 -19.63 -5.52
C SER A 24 -24.32 -18.53 -6.21
N LYS A 25 -24.67 -18.14 -7.44
CA LYS A 25 -23.94 -17.08 -8.18
C LYS A 25 -24.08 -15.71 -7.52
N LYS A 26 -25.29 -15.33 -7.10
CA LYS A 26 -25.55 -14.03 -6.46
C LYS A 26 -24.94 -13.95 -5.06
N GLU A 27 -24.97 -15.05 -4.30
CA GLU A 27 -24.29 -15.16 -3.01
C GLU A 27 -22.76 -15.09 -3.18
N MET A 28 -22.21 -15.77 -4.18
CA MET A 28 -20.78 -15.72 -4.51
C MET A 28 -20.34 -14.31 -4.91
N GLU A 29 -21.08 -13.64 -5.80
CA GLU A 29 -20.83 -12.24 -6.16
C GLU A 29 -20.88 -11.32 -4.94
N THR A 30 -21.81 -11.55 -4.01
CA THR A 30 -21.92 -10.76 -2.77
C THR A 30 -20.72 -10.98 -1.85
N ILE A 31 -20.29 -12.23 -1.67
CA ILE A 31 -19.10 -12.58 -0.87
C ILE A 31 -17.84 -11.96 -1.48
N ILE A 32 -17.65 -12.10 -2.79
CA ILE A 32 -16.46 -11.59 -3.49
C ILE A 32 -16.47 -10.07 -3.50
N THR A 33 -17.62 -9.43 -3.69
CA THR A 33 -17.76 -7.96 -3.57
C THR A 33 -17.36 -7.49 -2.18
N THR A 34 -17.83 -8.17 -1.13
CA THR A 34 -17.49 -7.83 0.26
C THR A 34 -15.98 -7.96 0.51
N LYS A 35 -15.36 -9.06 0.05
CA LYS A 35 -13.90 -9.28 0.14
C LYS A 35 -13.13 -8.19 -0.64
N THR A 36 -13.57 -7.88 -1.86
CA THR A 36 -12.99 -6.87 -2.74
C THR A 36 -13.06 -5.46 -2.16
N LEU A 37 -14.17 -5.10 -1.51
CA LEU A 37 -14.35 -3.84 -0.79
C LEU A 37 -13.43 -3.78 0.43
N LYS A 38 -13.33 -4.86 1.21
CA LYS A 38 -12.43 -4.93 2.38
C LYS A 38 -10.97 -4.75 1.97
N THR A 39 -10.51 -5.45 0.93
CA THR A 39 -9.16 -5.27 0.38
C THR A 39 -8.98 -3.84 -0.14
N GLY A 40 -9.97 -3.28 -0.85
CA GLY A 40 -9.96 -1.88 -1.31
C GLY A 40 -9.80 -0.87 -0.18
N LYS A 41 -10.52 -1.04 0.94
CA LYS A 41 -10.38 -0.18 2.13
C LYS A 41 -8.98 -0.25 2.75
N LYS A 42 -8.38 -1.45 2.84
CA LYS A 42 -6.99 -1.61 3.31
C LYS A 42 -6.04 -0.77 2.44
N ILE A 43 -6.21 -0.80 1.13
CA ILE A 43 -5.36 -0.09 0.16
C ILE A 43 -5.53 1.42 0.29
N LEU A 44 -6.78 1.90 0.37
CA LEU A 44 -7.07 3.31 0.62
C LEU A 44 -6.44 3.79 1.93
N SER A 45 -6.40 2.95 2.96
CA SER A 45 -5.69 3.26 4.21
C SER A 45 -4.19 3.48 3.98
N VAL A 46 -3.55 2.68 3.12
CA VAL A 46 -2.11 2.86 2.80
C VAL A 46 -1.87 4.21 2.12
N PHE A 47 -2.72 4.61 1.17
CA PHE A 47 -2.62 5.93 0.54
C PHE A 47 -2.78 7.08 1.55
N LYS A 48 -3.71 6.93 2.52
CA LYS A 48 -3.88 7.92 3.60
C LYS A 48 -2.65 8.01 4.50
N THR A 49 -2.06 6.87 4.87
CA THR A 49 -0.80 6.85 5.62
C THR A 49 0.32 7.54 4.85
N ALA A 50 0.42 7.31 3.53
CA ALA A 50 1.40 7.98 2.69
C ALA A 50 1.22 9.50 2.65
N ALA A 51 -0.01 9.97 2.48
CA ALA A 51 -0.31 11.40 2.53
C ALA A 51 0.04 12.00 3.90
N ALA A 52 -0.24 11.30 5.00
CA ALA A 52 0.10 11.75 6.35
C ALA A 52 1.63 11.88 6.55
N VAL A 53 2.40 10.89 6.10
CA VAL A 53 3.87 10.92 6.12
C VAL A 53 4.41 12.12 5.34
N GLN A 54 3.87 12.36 4.14
CA GLN A 54 4.28 13.48 3.29
C GLN A 54 3.93 14.84 3.92
N ILE A 55 2.72 14.99 4.47
CA ILE A 55 2.29 16.22 5.17
C ILE A 55 3.16 16.48 6.40
N PHE A 56 3.44 15.45 7.19
CA PHE A 56 4.30 15.59 8.36
C PHE A 56 5.73 15.97 7.95
N GLY A 57 6.27 15.33 6.90
CA GLY A 57 7.57 15.69 6.32
C GLY A 57 7.61 17.14 5.83
N LEU A 58 6.55 17.63 5.18
CA LEU A 58 6.44 19.04 4.79
C LEU A 58 6.53 19.96 6.01
N GLY A 59 5.80 19.65 7.09
CA GLY A 59 5.85 20.42 8.33
C GLY A 59 7.26 20.53 8.92
N LEU A 60 8.01 19.41 8.99
CA LEU A 60 9.39 19.41 9.48
C LEU A 60 10.32 20.23 8.57
N HIS A 61 10.21 20.07 7.26
CA HIS A 61 11.04 20.81 6.31
C HIS A 61 10.72 22.31 6.26
N PHE A 62 9.46 22.70 6.45
CA PHE A 62 9.12 24.12 6.63
C PHE A 62 9.77 24.72 7.88
N PHE A 63 9.80 23.99 8.99
CA PHE A 63 10.51 24.41 10.19
C PHE A 63 12.02 24.52 9.94
N ASN A 64 12.62 23.51 9.29
CA ASN A 64 14.04 23.51 8.94
C ASN A 64 14.41 24.67 8.00
N LEU A 65 13.50 25.09 7.11
CA LEU A 65 13.72 26.22 6.21
C LEU A 65 13.92 27.53 6.98
N TYR A 66 13.19 27.73 8.08
CA TYR A 66 13.38 28.87 8.97
C TYR A 66 14.70 28.79 9.75
N LYS A 67 15.02 27.59 10.27
CA LYS A 67 16.21 27.32 11.08
C LYS A 67 17.51 27.52 10.28
N TYR A 68 17.58 26.99 9.06
CA TYR A 68 18.80 26.95 8.25
C TYR A 68 18.88 28.01 7.15
N ARG A 69 18.13 29.12 7.26
CA ARG A 69 18.08 30.17 6.22
C ARG A 69 19.42 30.84 5.89
N GLN A 70 20.39 30.80 6.80
CA GLN A 70 21.72 31.40 6.63
C GLN A 70 22.71 30.43 5.96
N GLU A 71 22.43 29.12 5.97
CA GLU A 71 23.35 28.07 5.54
C GLU A 71 22.96 27.59 4.13
N THR A 72 23.64 28.10 3.10
CA THR A 72 23.21 28.01 1.69
C THR A 72 22.99 26.56 1.21
N ASP A 73 23.90 25.64 1.53
CA ASP A 73 23.81 24.25 1.06
C ASP A 73 22.62 23.51 1.67
N VAL A 74 22.38 23.73 2.96
CA VAL A 74 21.31 23.11 3.76
C VAL A 74 19.98 23.65 3.33
N PHE A 75 19.93 24.96 3.14
CA PHE A 75 18.76 25.66 2.67
C PHE A 75 18.32 25.10 1.30
N ASN A 76 19.27 24.94 0.36
CA ASN A 76 19.00 24.35 -0.94
C ASN A 76 18.49 22.91 -0.84
N LEU A 77 19.08 22.08 0.03
CA LEU A 77 18.63 20.72 0.29
C LEU A 77 17.19 20.67 0.84
N VAL A 78 16.86 21.56 1.79
CA VAL A 78 15.51 21.66 2.37
C VAL A 78 14.51 22.11 1.31
N VAL A 79 14.84 23.12 0.50
CA VAL A 79 14.00 23.59 -0.60
C VAL A 79 13.76 22.48 -1.61
N PHE A 80 14.80 21.75 -2.02
CA PHE A 80 14.66 20.60 -2.91
C PHE A 80 13.75 19.53 -2.30
N SER A 81 13.95 19.20 -1.02
CA SER A 81 13.14 18.21 -0.28
C SER A 81 11.66 18.61 -0.21
N LEU A 82 11.37 19.89 0.01
CA LEU A 82 10.00 20.43 -0.02
C LEU A 82 9.34 20.26 -1.39
N VAL A 83 10.04 20.63 -2.47
CA VAL A 83 9.53 20.48 -3.84
C VAL A 83 9.21 19.01 -4.12
N VAL A 84 10.12 18.10 -3.79
CA VAL A 84 9.91 16.66 -3.98
C VAL A 84 8.73 16.16 -3.14
N LEU A 85 8.60 16.56 -1.87
CA LEU A 85 7.47 16.18 -1.02
C LEU A 85 6.12 16.70 -1.54
N ILE A 86 6.07 17.94 -2.05
CA ILE A 86 4.86 18.51 -2.67
C ILE A 86 4.45 17.69 -3.89
N LEU A 87 5.38 17.45 -4.83
CA LEU A 87 5.12 16.65 -6.04
C LEU A 87 4.69 15.22 -5.68
N SER A 88 5.35 14.64 -4.69
CA SER A 88 5.05 13.31 -4.16
C SER A 88 3.65 13.24 -3.54
N LEU A 89 3.23 14.27 -2.79
CA LEU A 89 1.88 14.37 -2.23
C LEU A 89 0.82 14.50 -3.32
N LEU A 90 1.03 15.39 -4.28
CA LEU A 90 0.13 15.53 -5.44
C LEU A 90 -0.01 14.21 -6.20
N TYR A 91 1.09 13.48 -6.39
CA TYR A 91 1.07 12.17 -7.01
C TYR A 91 0.31 11.13 -6.17
N THR A 92 0.49 11.10 -4.84
CA THR A 92 -0.29 10.24 -3.94
C THR A 92 -1.79 10.53 -4.02
N LEU A 93 -2.19 11.81 -4.02
CA LEU A 93 -3.60 12.21 -4.13
C LEU A 93 -4.20 11.81 -5.48
N ARG A 94 -3.46 11.99 -6.58
CA ARG A 94 -3.86 11.51 -7.90
C ARG A 94 -4.04 10.00 -7.91
N MET A 95 -3.10 9.26 -7.35
CA MET A 95 -3.17 7.79 -7.27
C MET A 95 -4.34 7.29 -6.42
N HIS A 96 -4.64 7.96 -5.32
CA HIS A 96 -5.82 7.70 -4.51
C HIS A 96 -7.12 7.95 -5.31
N SER A 97 -7.18 9.05 -6.06
CA SER A 97 -8.32 9.37 -6.93
C SER A 97 -8.51 8.34 -8.04
N ASP A 98 -7.44 7.99 -8.77
CA ASP A 98 -7.45 6.98 -9.83
C ASP A 98 -7.91 5.61 -9.29
N PHE A 99 -7.42 5.21 -8.12
CA PHE A 99 -7.85 3.96 -7.48
C PHE A 99 -9.33 3.99 -7.10
N THR A 100 -9.81 5.12 -6.55
CA THR A 100 -11.21 5.27 -6.15
C THR A 100 -12.15 5.26 -7.36
N LYS A 101 -11.80 5.96 -8.45
CA LYS A 101 -12.57 5.94 -9.71
C LYS A 101 -12.67 4.52 -10.29
N SER A 102 -11.56 3.79 -10.29
CA SER A 102 -11.53 2.38 -10.73
C SER A 102 -12.42 1.44 -9.89
N SER A 103 -12.89 1.89 -8.72
CA SER A 103 -13.80 1.14 -7.85
C SER A 103 -15.27 1.52 -8.00
N MET A 104 -15.59 2.71 -8.53
CA MET A 104 -16.94 3.27 -8.59
C MET A 104 -17.57 3.20 -9.99
N GLU A 105 -16.76 3.23 -11.06
CA GLU A 105 -17.25 3.37 -12.44
C GLU A 105 -17.64 2.05 -13.13
N VAL A 106 -17.39 0.90 -12.49
CA VAL A 106 -17.52 -0.39 -13.19
C VAL A 106 -18.79 -1.13 -12.77
N GLN A 107 -19.71 -1.30 -13.73
CA GLN A 107 -20.99 -1.99 -13.52
C GLN A 107 -20.85 -3.51 -13.28
N ASN A 108 -19.73 -4.11 -13.70
CA ASN A 108 -19.45 -5.54 -13.57
C ASN A 108 -18.26 -5.80 -12.63
N LEU A 109 -18.44 -6.69 -11.66
CA LEU A 109 -17.41 -7.09 -10.69
C LEU A 109 -16.15 -7.64 -11.36
N LYS A 110 -16.30 -8.36 -12.48
CA LYS A 110 -15.17 -8.91 -13.25
C LYS A 110 -14.27 -7.79 -13.79
N ASP A 111 -14.87 -6.81 -14.44
CA ASP A 111 -14.15 -5.67 -15.02
C ASP A 111 -13.52 -4.79 -13.94
N ALA A 112 -14.18 -4.68 -12.77
CA ALA A 112 -13.65 -3.96 -11.62
C ALA A 112 -12.36 -4.63 -11.09
N LEU A 113 -12.35 -5.95 -11.01
CA LEU A 113 -11.16 -6.72 -10.60
C LEU A 113 -10.04 -6.61 -11.63
N LEU A 114 -10.34 -6.69 -12.93
CA LEU A 114 -9.35 -6.52 -13.99
C LEU A 114 -8.71 -5.13 -13.97
N SER A 115 -9.51 -4.07 -13.80
CA SER A 115 -9.01 -2.70 -13.68
C SER A 115 -8.08 -2.54 -12.46
N ARG A 116 -8.44 -3.12 -11.31
CA ARG A 116 -7.59 -3.11 -10.12
C ARG A 116 -6.29 -3.88 -10.33
N ILE A 117 -6.33 -5.04 -10.96
CA ILE A 117 -5.14 -5.82 -11.32
C ILE A 117 -4.21 -5.00 -12.23
N ALA A 118 -4.75 -4.30 -13.22
CA ALA A 118 -3.99 -3.44 -14.12
C ALA A 118 -3.33 -2.28 -13.38
N PHE A 119 -4.08 -1.60 -12.49
CA PHE A 119 -3.57 -0.53 -11.63
C PHE A 119 -2.36 -0.99 -10.80
N TYR A 120 -2.45 -2.18 -10.21
CA TYR A 120 -1.38 -2.77 -9.39
C TYR A 120 -0.11 -3.11 -10.20
N LYS A 121 -0.28 -3.61 -11.42
CA LYS A 121 0.85 -3.96 -12.29
C LYS A 121 1.61 -2.72 -12.76
N GLN A 122 0.91 -1.65 -13.10
CA GLN A 122 1.50 -0.49 -13.79
C GLN A 122 1.79 0.69 -12.87
N LYS A 123 0.77 1.18 -12.14
CA LYS A 123 0.86 2.46 -11.44
C LYS A 123 1.36 2.32 -10.00
N TYR A 124 0.95 1.26 -9.30
CA TYR A 124 1.27 1.08 -7.87
C TYR A 124 2.77 0.95 -7.60
N ASN A 125 3.53 0.31 -8.49
CA ASN A 125 4.97 0.11 -8.28
C ASN A 125 5.75 1.43 -8.31
N MET A 126 5.42 2.31 -9.26
CA MET A 126 6.04 3.63 -9.34
C MET A 126 5.66 4.48 -8.13
N TRP A 127 4.38 4.45 -7.73
CA TRP A 127 3.92 5.13 -6.52
C TRP A 127 4.60 4.60 -5.26
N LEU A 128 4.90 3.31 -5.18
CA LEU A 128 5.58 2.72 -4.03
C LEU A 128 6.99 3.29 -3.85
N ILE A 129 7.73 3.49 -4.96
CA ILE A 129 9.06 4.11 -4.91
C ILE A 129 8.96 5.53 -4.37
N VAL A 130 8.01 6.31 -4.90
CA VAL A 130 7.74 7.70 -4.48
C VAL A 130 7.35 7.78 -3.00
N TYR A 131 6.50 6.86 -2.54
CA TYR A 131 6.13 6.74 -1.13
C TYR A 131 7.33 6.38 -0.24
N SER A 132 8.15 5.41 -0.66
CA SER A 132 9.34 4.98 0.09
C SER A 132 10.36 6.11 0.21
N PHE A 133 10.55 6.89 -0.86
CA PHE A 133 11.42 8.07 -0.84
C PHE A 133 10.89 9.17 0.09
N SER A 134 9.57 9.30 0.21
CA SER A 134 8.96 10.28 1.14
C SER A 134 9.31 10.00 2.60
N TYR A 135 9.49 8.72 2.98
CA TYR A 135 9.96 8.35 4.32
C TYR A 135 11.42 8.76 4.56
N VAL A 136 12.28 8.64 3.56
CA VAL A 136 13.68 9.09 3.65
C VAL A 136 13.72 10.60 3.90
N LEU A 137 12.95 11.37 3.13
CA LEU A 137 12.86 12.82 3.32
C LEU A 137 12.28 13.17 4.69
N LEU A 138 11.32 12.40 5.20
CA LEU A 138 10.80 12.59 6.55
C LEU A 138 11.88 12.39 7.62
N ILE A 139 12.68 11.33 7.51
CA ILE A 139 13.76 11.03 8.46
C ILE A 139 14.84 12.10 8.42
N ILE A 140 15.25 12.55 7.22
CA ILE A 140 16.15 13.69 7.05
C ILE A 140 15.58 14.93 7.73
N GLY A 141 14.31 15.24 7.51
CA GLY A 141 13.65 16.38 8.15
C GLY A 141 13.66 16.28 9.67
N ALA A 142 13.45 15.09 10.23
CA ALA A 142 13.47 14.83 11.66
C ALA A 142 14.89 14.92 12.26
N SER A 143 15.92 14.38 11.58
CA SER A 143 17.30 14.42 12.07
C SER A 143 17.84 15.85 12.14
N MET A 144 17.51 16.68 11.15
CA MET A 144 17.94 18.10 11.12
C MET A 144 17.35 18.95 12.25
N ILE A 145 16.28 18.49 12.90
CA ILE A 145 15.71 19.17 14.07
C ILE A 145 16.51 18.84 15.33
N VAL A 146 16.93 17.57 15.46
CA VAL A 146 17.69 17.08 16.61
C VAL A 146 19.12 17.62 16.61
N ASP A 147 19.76 17.67 15.44
CA ASP A 147 21.10 18.21 15.31
C ASP A 147 21.03 19.74 15.15
N ASP A 148 21.63 20.47 16.09
CA ASP A 148 21.65 21.93 16.12
C ASP A 148 22.91 22.44 15.41
N TYR A 149 22.84 22.60 14.08
CA TYR A 149 23.88 23.13 13.17
C TYR A 149 24.96 22.18 12.66
N GLN A 150 25.10 20.98 13.20
CA GLN A 150 25.86 19.95 12.50
C GLN A 150 24.88 19.26 11.55
N ILE A 151 24.78 19.76 10.32
CA ILE A 151 24.51 18.81 9.25
C ILE A 151 25.60 17.75 9.44
N PRO A 152 25.23 16.47 9.52
CA PRO A 152 26.21 15.42 9.43
C PRO A 152 27.03 15.70 8.17
N SER A 153 28.26 16.18 8.34
CA SER A 153 29.05 16.67 7.22
C SER A 153 29.07 15.55 6.19
N ILE A 154 28.78 15.86 4.93
CA ILE A 154 28.63 14.90 3.82
C ILE A 154 29.86 13.95 3.69
N THR A 155 30.95 14.27 4.39
CA THR A 155 32.21 13.55 4.50
C THR A 155 32.37 12.60 5.71
N GLY A 156 31.51 12.63 6.73
CA GLY A 156 31.72 11.91 8.01
C GLY A 156 30.65 10.90 8.43
N ASP A 157 29.38 11.11 8.09
CA ASP A 157 28.27 10.39 8.74
C ASP A 157 27.61 9.31 7.88
N TYR A 158 28.42 8.30 7.54
CA TYR A 158 27.95 7.02 7.03
C TYR A 158 26.74 6.44 7.82
N PRO A 159 26.65 6.56 9.17
CA PRO A 159 25.53 5.99 9.92
C PRO A 159 24.15 6.56 9.53
N LEU A 160 24.04 7.87 9.27
CA LEU A 160 22.75 8.50 8.94
C LEU A 160 22.32 8.18 7.50
N PHE A 161 23.28 8.10 6.58
CA PHE A 161 23.04 7.59 5.23
C PHE A 161 22.58 6.12 5.25
N ILE A 162 23.26 5.28 6.04
CA ILE A 162 22.90 3.86 6.22
C ILE A 162 21.50 3.73 6.83
N LEU A 163 21.16 4.54 7.83
CA LEU A 163 19.82 4.55 8.46
C LEU A 163 18.73 4.90 7.43
N ASN A 164 18.96 5.94 6.61
CA ASN A 164 18.04 6.34 5.55
C ASN A 164 17.88 5.25 4.47
N LEU A 165 18.99 4.62 4.06
CA LEU A 165 18.97 3.52 3.11
C LEU A 165 18.19 2.32 3.65
N ILE A 166 18.43 1.95 4.91
CA ILE A 166 17.71 0.87 5.59
C ILE A 166 16.21 1.21 5.69
N ALA A 167 15.87 2.43 6.07
CA ALA A 167 14.47 2.86 6.14
C ALA A 167 13.78 2.78 4.78
N PHE A 168 14.45 3.23 3.71
CA PHE A 168 13.96 3.09 2.34
C PHE A 168 13.70 1.62 1.99
N VAL A 169 14.70 0.75 2.19
CA VAL A 169 14.62 -0.69 1.90
C VAL A 169 13.47 -1.32 2.68
N LEU A 170 13.37 -1.08 3.98
CA LEU A 170 12.33 -1.65 4.83
C LEU A 170 10.93 -1.21 4.39
N VAL A 171 10.72 0.08 4.15
CA VAL A 171 9.43 0.60 3.69
C VAL A 171 9.10 0.01 2.32
N TYR A 172 10.03 0.08 1.37
CA TYR A 172 9.83 -0.44 0.02
C TYR A 172 9.47 -1.92 0.03
N PHE A 173 10.26 -2.78 0.68
CA PHE A 173 10.02 -4.22 0.69
C PHE A 173 8.78 -4.62 1.50
N SER A 174 8.47 -3.91 2.59
CA SER A 174 7.25 -4.17 3.38
C SER A 174 6.00 -3.91 2.55
N TYR A 175 5.92 -2.74 1.91
CA TYR A 175 4.77 -2.38 1.11
C TYR A 175 4.75 -3.06 -0.28
N ARG A 176 5.92 -3.45 -0.81
CA ARG A 176 6.01 -4.33 -1.99
C ARG A 176 5.41 -5.70 -1.70
N SER A 177 5.69 -6.25 -0.53
CA SER A 177 5.10 -7.52 -0.09
C SER A 177 3.58 -7.42 0.03
N LEU A 178 3.06 -6.31 0.59
CA LEU A 178 1.62 -6.04 0.64
C LEU A 178 0.98 -5.89 -0.75
N ASN A 179 1.65 -5.24 -1.70
CA ASN A 179 1.20 -5.15 -3.09
C ASN A 179 1.05 -6.56 -3.72
N VAL A 180 2.08 -7.40 -3.62
CA VAL A 180 2.04 -8.77 -4.14
C VAL A 180 0.87 -9.54 -3.55
N GLN A 181 0.59 -9.35 -2.25
CA GLN A 181 -0.57 -9.94 -1.59
C GLN A 181 -1.89 -9.43 -2.19
N PHE A 182 -2.10 -8.12 -2.29
CA PHE A 182 -3.35 -7.56 -2.83
C PHE A 182 -3.58 -7.98 -4.28
N LEU A 183 -2.53 -7.98 -5.10
CA LEU A 183 -2.60 -8.48 -6.48
C LEU A 183 -3.00 -9.95 -6.53
N ARG A 184 -2.45 -10.78 -5.63
CA ARG A 184 -2.80 -12.20 -5.53
C ARG A 184 -4.26 -12.38 -5.09
N GLU A 185 -4.71 -11.64 -4.08
CA GLU A 185 -6.11 -11.64 -3.62
C GLU A 185 -7.05 -11.30 -4.78
N TYR A 186 -6.78 -10.23 -5.55
CA TYR A 186 -7.62 -9.87 -6.70
C TYR A 186 -7.61 -10.91 -7.81
N LYS A 187 -6.47 -11.55 -8.09
CA LYS A 187 -6.40 -12.67 -9.05
C LYS A 187 -7.20 -13.88 -8.58
N THR A 188 -7.15 -14.22 -7.30
CA THR A 188 -7.96 -15.31 -6.74
C THR A 188 -9.44 -14.98 -6.79
N TYR A 189 -9.84 -13.74 -6.50
CA TYR A 189 -11.24 -13.32 -6.64
C TYR A 189 -11.73 -13.40 -8.08
N LEU A 190 -10.89 -13.05 -9.05
CA LEU A 190 -11.20 -13.20 -10.47
C LEU A 190 -11.35 -14.68 -10.86
N TYR A 191 -10.43 -15.53 -10.40
CA TYR A 191 -10.47 -16.97 -10.62
C TYR A 191 -11.73 -17.62 -10.02
N ASP A 192 -12.10 -17.22 -8.80
CA ASP A 192 -13.30 -17.69 -8.10
C ASP A 192 -14.58 -17.33 -8.89
N ILE A 193 -14.65 -16.13 -9.48
CA ILE A 193 -15.75 -15.72 -10.37
C ILE A 193 -15.78 -16.56 -11.65
N GLU A 194 -14.63 -16.80 -12.28
CA GLU A 194 -14.55 -17.50 -13.56
C GLU A 194 -14.84 -19.00 -13.44
N ASN A 195 -14.43 -19.63 -12.33
CA ASN A 195 -14.57 -21.07 -12.12
C ASN A 195 -15.72 -21.45 -11.19
N LYS A 196 -16.49 -20.47 -10.68
CA LYS A 196 -17.57 -20.67 -9.70
C LYS A 196 -17.11 -21.45 -8.46
N THR A 197 -15.91 -21.15 -7.98
CA THR A 197 -15.32 -21.75 -6.77
C THR A 197 -15.15 -20.69 -5.69
N LEU A 198 -15.10 -21.11 -4.42
CA LEU A 198 -14.82 -20.22 -3.29
C LEU A 198 -13.56 -20.70 -2.59
N THR A 199 -12.44 -20.07 -2.92
CA THR A 199 -11.16 -20.42 -2.30
C THR A 199 -11.04 -19.76 -0.91
N ASP A 200 -10.73 -20.54 0.13
CA ASP A 200 -10.45 -19.98 1.46
C ASP A 200 -9.01 -19.43 1.51
N LEU A 201 -8.89 -18.11 1.62
CA LEU A 201 -7.61 -17.39 1.69
C LEU A 201 -7.03 -17.31 3.11
N LYS A 202 -7.74 -17.81 4.14
CA LYS A 202 -7.35 -17.64 5.55
C LYS A 202 -5.97 -18.18 5.90
N GLU A 203 -5.60 -19.35 5.38
CA GLU A 203 -4.26 -19.92 5.66
C GLU A 203 -3.13 -19.11 5.02
N GLN A 204 -3.37 -18.57 3.83
CA GLN A 204 -2.38 -17.75 3.14
C GLN A 204 -2.22 -16.37 3.79
N GLU A 205 -3.33 -15.74 4.23
CA GLU A 205 -3.27 -14.48 5.01
C GLU A 205 -2.42 -14.64 6.29
N LYS A 206 -2.47 -15.79 6.98
CA LYS A 206 -1.67 -16.04 8.20
C LYS A 206 -0.17 -16.06 7.95
N LYS A 207 0.30 -16.78 6.92
CA LYS A 207 1.73 -16.87 6.60
C LYS A 207 2.32 -15.51 6.22
N TYR A 208 1.60 -14.72 5.42
CA TYR A 208 2.06 -13.39 5.02
C TYR A 208 2.00 -12.36 6.14
N LYS A 209 0.97 -12.37 6.99
CA LYS A 209 0.94 -11.53 8.20
C LYS A 209 2.15 -11.78 9.10
N ARG A 210 2.55 -13.06 9.27
CA ARG A 210 3.74 -13.41 10.03
C ARG A 210 5.00 -12.83 9.39
N LEU A 211 5.15 -12.91 8.07
CA LEU A 211 6.31 -12.36 7.35
C LEU A 211 6.38 -10.83 7.44
N VAL A 212 5.27 -10.12 7.25
CA VAL A 212 5.19 -8.65 7.41
C VAL A 212 5.49 -8.24 8.86
N MET A 213 4.97 -8.98 9.84
CA MET A 213 5.25 -8.74 11.25
C MET A 213 6.73 -8.96 11.59
N ILE A 214 7.35 -10.01 11.05
CA ILE A 214 8.78 -10.25 11.19
C ILE A 214 9.58 -9.09 10.56
N LEU A 215 9.25 -8.65 9.35
CA LEU A 215 9.92 -7.51 8.71
C LEU A 215 9.77 -6.21 9.50
N LEU A 216 8.59 -5.96 10.08
CA LEU A 216 8.35 -4.81 10.96
C LEU A 216 9.19 -4.89 12.23
N VAL A 217 9.23 -6.06 12.90
CA VAL A 217 10.03 -6.27 14.11
C VAL A 217 11.52 -6.09 13.81
N ILE A 218 12.01 -6.68 12.72
CA ILE A 218 13.40 -6.48 12.26
C ILE A 218 13.65 -5.00 11.99
N GLY A 219 12.71 -4.31 11.34
CA GLY A 219 12.85 -2.88 11.05
C GLY A 219 12.92 -2.01 12.30
N VAL A 220 12.10 -2.31 13.32
CA VAL A 220 12.13 -1.62 14.62
C VAL A 220 13.45 -1.89 15.36
N ILE A 221 13.92 -3.15 15.36
CA ILE A 221 15.20 -3.52 15.98
C ILE A 221 16.36 -2.78 15.31
N ILE A 222 16.40 -2.73 13.98
CA ILE A 222 17.46 -2.03 13.26
C ILE A 222 17.39 -0.51 13.51
N MET A 223 16.19 0.08 13.54
CA MET A 223 16.04 1.50 13.94
C MET A 223 16.52 1.76 15.36
N ALA A 224 16.19 0.89 16.32
CA ALA A 224 16.62 1.02 17.71
C ALA A 224 18.16 0.90 17.84
N ILE A 225 18.78 -0.04 17.12
CA ILE A 225 20.24 -0.19 17.06
C ILE A 225 20.88 1.04 16.40
N GLY A 226 20.32 1.53 15.29
CA GLY A 226 20.81 2.71 14.60
C GLY A 226 20.77 3.95 15.49
N LEU A 227 19.68 4.15 16.23
CA LEU A 227 19.55 5.22 17.23
C LEU A 227 20.57 5.05 18.37
N ALA A 228 20.73 3.84 18.91
CA ALA A 228 21.69 3.58 19.99
C ALA A 228 23.14 3.84 19.54
N LEU A 229 23.51 3.39 18.34
CA LEU A 229 24.83 3.65 17.76
C LEU A 229 25.05 5.15 17.51
N PHE A 230 24.02 5.86 17.04
CA PHE A 230 24.08 7.32 16.88
C PHE A 230 24.39 8.02 18.22
N PHE A 231 23.70 7.66 19.30
CA PHE A 231 23.96 8.24 20.63
C PHE A 231 25.34 7.88 21.20
N ILE A 232 25.94 6.75 20.80
CA ILE A 232 27.28 6.35 21.22
C ILE A 232 28.36 7.12 20.44
N ILE A 233 28.14 7.34 19.13
CA ILE A 233 29.09 8.02 18.25
C ILE A 233 29.03 9.54 18.42
N ALA A 234 27.86 10.10 18.75
CA ALA A 234 27.65 11.53 19.00
C ALA A 234 28.19 12.02 20.36
N LYS A 235 28.89 11.16 21.10
CA LYS A 235 29.48 11.45 22.42
C LYS A 235 31.00 11.54 22.32
#